data_AF-X0V912-F1
#
_entry.id   AF-X0V912-F1
#
_cell.length_a   1.000
_cell.length_b   1.000
_cell.length_c   1.000
_cell.angle_alpha   90.00
_cell.angle_beta   90.00
_cell.angle_gamma   90.00
#
_symmetry.space_group_name_H-M   'P 1'
#
loop_
_entity.id
_entity.type
_entity.pdbx_description
1 polymer ?
#
loop_
_entity_poly.entity_id
_entity_poly.type
_entity_poly.pdbx_seq_one_letter_code
_entity_poly.pdbx_strand_id
1 'polypeptide(L)'
;MKDYNSGSHFNTYKYQARRWVKIWGDLTCGQITQEMVQQHLLKRRRISAYTANKELRYLRATFNFGVRQKLIPNNPTDGIEFFPVEKKVKYVPSAEDLDKVIACADPDTQDYLWVIRETMGRVSEINRLTWDDVD
;
A
#
# COMPACT_ATOMS: atom_id res chain seq x y z
N MET A 1 -1.64 20.27 -12.81
CA MET A 1 -1.31 18.88 -12.42
C MET A 1 -1.75 18.73 -10.97
N LYS A 2 -2.83 17.97 -10.70
CA LYS A 2 -3.40 17.89 -9.34
C LYS A 2 -2.57 16.91 -8.51
N ASP A 3 -1.77 17.42 -7.58
CA ASP A 3 -0.93 16.64 -6.68
C ASP A 3 -1.76 16.00 -5.55
N TYR A 4 -2.42 14.88 -5.86
CA TYR A 4 -3.10 14.03 -4.86
C TYR A 4 -2.26 12.79 -4.53
N ASN A 5 -1.00 12.97 -4.11
CA ASN A 5 -0.24 11.85 -3.54
C ASN A 5 0.36 12.29 -2.21
N SER A 6 -0.23 11.82 -1.11
CA SER A 6 0.30 12.01 0.24
C SER A 6 1.76 11.56 0.31
N GLY A 7 2.59 12.18 1.16
CA GLY A 7 3.99 11.81 1.33
C GLY A 7 4.21 10.31 1.62
N SER A 8 3.21 9.65 2.22
CA SER A 8 3.19 8.19 2.41
C SER A 8 3.22 7.40 1.11
N HIS A 9 2.47 7.82 0.09
CA HIS A 9 2.52 7.18 -1.22
C HIS A 9 3.91 7.32 -1.84
N PHE A 10 4.47 8.53 -1.86
CA PHE A 10 5.83 8.76 -2.38
C PHE A 10 6.87 7.87 -1.69
N ASN A 11 6.83 7.81 -0.35
CA ASN A 11 7.74 6.97 0.43
C ASN A 11 7.60 5.49 0.09
N THR A 12 6.36 5.01 -0.12
CA THR A 12 6.09 3.64 -0.56
C THR A 12 6.72 3.37 -1.91
N TYR A 13 6.51 4.23 -2.91
CA TYR A 13 7.13 4.07 -4.23
C TYR A 13 8.66 4.11 -4.16
N LYS A 14 9.21 5.07 -3.40
CA LYS A 14 10.65 5.24 -3.21
C LYS A 14 11.31 4.00 -2.60
N TYR A 15 10.67 3.38 -1.61
CA TYR A 15 11.18 2.16 -0.98
C TYR A 15 11.26 1.00 -1.99
N GLN A 16 10.23 0.85 -2.83
CA GLN A 16 10.18 -0.20 -3.84
C GLN A 16 11.20 0.05 -4.95
N ALA A 17 11.31 1.29 -5.44
CA ALA A 17 12.31 1.69 -6.42
C ALA A 17 13.75 1.43 -5.92
N ARG A 18 14.05 1.79 -4.67
CA ARG A 18 15.36 1.48 -4.05
C ARG A 18 15.65 -0.02 -4.03
N ARG A 19 14.64 -0.86 -3.78
CA ARG A 19 14.81 -2.32 -3.84
C ARG A 19 15.12 -2.78 -5.26
N TRP A 20 14.43 -2.27 -6.28
CA TRP A 20 14.69 -2.66 -7.67
C TRP A 20 16.09 -2.21 -8.11
N VAL A 21 16.53 -1.01 -7.74
CA VAL A 21 17.89 -0.52 -8.02
C VAL A 21 18.95 -1.43 -7.38
N LYS A 22 18.71 -1.98 -6.19
CA LYS A 22 19.65 -2.96 -5.59
C LYS A 22 19.77 -4.27 -6.37
N ILE A 23 18.79 -4.63 -7.18
CA ILE A 23 18.73 -5.92 -7.89
C ILE A 23 19.08 -5.75 -9.37
N TRP A 24 18.69 -4.63 -9.98
CA TRP A 24 18.78 -4.35 -11.41
C TRP A 24 19.42 -2.99 -11.72
N GLY A 25 20.06 -2.32 -10.74
CA GLY A 25 20.61 -0.97 -10.91
C GLY A 25 21.73 -0.88 -11.93
N ASP A 26 22.44 -1.98 -12.17
CA ASP A 26 23.51 -2.08 -13.17
C ASP A 26 22.98 -2.45 -14.56
N LEU A 27 21.66 -2.64 -14.71
CA LEU A 27 21.00 -3.00 -15.96
C LEU A 27 20.25 -1.80 -16.51
N THR A 28 20.31 -1.65 -17.84
CA THR A 28 19.39 -0.77 -18.56
C THR A 28 17.96 -1.33 -18.49
N CYS A 29 16.96 -0.45 -18.62
CA CYS A 29 15.55 -0.89 -18.57
C CYS A 29 15.21 -1.96 -19.62
N GLY A 30 15.85 -1.94 -20.79
CA GLY A 30 15.65 -2.94 -21.85
C GLY A 30 16.28 -4.30 -21.58
N GLN A 31 17.23 -4.40 -20.65
CA GLN A 31 17.85 -5.66 -20.23
C GLN A 31 17.03 -6.40 -19.17
N ILE A 32 16.07 -5.73 -18.54
CA ILE A 32 15.19 -6.36 -17.54
C ILE A 32 14.15 -7.20 -18.27
N THR A 33 14.30 -8.53 -18.20
CA THR A 33 13.41 -9.47 -18.89
C THR A 33 12.18 -9.85 -18.07
N GLN A 34 11.17 -10.40 -18.74
CA GLN A 34 9.97 -10.94 -18.08
C GLN A 34 10.32 -12.03 -17.06
N GLU A 35 11.26 -12.93 -17.39
CA GLU A 35 11.76 -13.97 -16.48
C GLU A 35 12.32 -13.37 -15.18
N MET A 36 13.13 -12.30 -15.28
CA MET A 36 13.68 -11.62 -14.10
C MET A 36 12.57 -11.06 -13.21
N VAL A 37 11.55 -10.45 -13.81
CA VAL A 37 10.38 -9.94 -13.09
C VAL A 37 9.61 -11.09 -12.43
N GLN A 38 9.34 -12.18 -13.14
CA GLN A 38 8.63 -13.34 -12.60
C GLN A 38 9.39 -13.96 -11.41
N GLN A 39 10.71 -14.17 -11.55
CA GLN A 39 11.56 -14.66 -10.47
C GLN A 39 11.55 -13.72 -9.26
N HIS A 40 11.59 -12.40 -9.49
CA HIS A 40 11.44 -11.43 -8.42
C HIS A 40 10.09 -11.58 -7.71
N LEU A 41 8.99 -11.61 -8.46
CA LEU A 41 7.64 -11.73 -7.93
C LEU A 41 7.42 -13.04 -7.15
N LEU A 42 7.98 -14.15 -7.60
CA LEU A 42 7.99 -15.42 -6.88
C LEU A 42 8.73 -15.31 -5.53
N LYS A 43 9.85 -14.57 -5.46
CA LYS A 43 10.52 -14.26 -4.18
C LYS A 43 9.62 -13.41 -3.27
N ARG A 44 8.93 -12.42 -3.83
CA ARG A 44 7.99 -11.56 -3.05
C ARG A 44 6.76 -12.35 -2.58
N ARG A 45 6.32 -13.35 -3.34
CA ARG A 45 5.18 -14.22 -3.01
C ARG A 45 5.40 -15.03 -1.73
N ARG A 46 6.67 -15.32 -1.38
CA ARG A 46 7.06 -15.95 -0.10
C ARG A 46 6.66 -15.12 1.12
N ILE A 47 6.49 -13.80 0.98
CA ILE A 47 5.96 -12.94 2.05
C ILE A 47 4.43 -12.98 2.01
N SER A 48 3.83 -12.59 0.89
CA SER A 48 2.39 -12.76 0.64
C SER A 48 2.05 -12.50 -0.83
N ALA A 49 0.94 -13.07 -1.29
CA ALA A 49 0.36 -12.75 -2.60
C ALA A 49 0.04 -11.24 -2.73
N TYR A 50 -0.41 -10.62 -1.64
CA TYR A 50 -0.65 -9.17 -1.60
C TYR A 50 0.62 -8.36 -1.86
N THR A 51 1.74 -8.74 -1.24
CA THR A 51 3.03 -8.07 -1.43
C THR A 51 3.52 -8.23 -2.86
N ALA A 52 3.46 -9.44 -3.42
CA ALA A 52 3.86 -9.70 -4.79
C ALA A 52 2.99 -8.92 -5.80
N ASN A 53 1.67 -8.88 -5.58
CA ASN A 53 0.76 -8.12 -6.45
C ASN A 53 0.97 -6.62 -6.35
N LYS A 54 1.31 -6.09 -5.17
CA LYS A 54 1.70 -4.67 -5.00
C LYS A 54 2.97 -4.35 -5.79
N GLU A 55 3.97 -5.22 -5.75
CA GLU A 55 5.19 -5.10 -6.55
C GLU A 55 4.89 -5.11 -8.05
N LEU A 56 4.08 -6.07 -8.52
CA LEU A 56 3.69 -6.15 -9.93
C LEU A 56 2.95 -4.90 -10.40
N ARG A 57 2.03 -4.34 -9.60
CA ARG A 57 1.35 -3.07 -9.93
C ARG A 57 2.35 -1.93 -10.17
N TYR A 58 3.33 -1.81 -9.30
CA TYR A 58 4.29 -0.71 -9.37
C TYR A 58 5.33 -0.90 -10.48
N LEU A 59 5.82 -2.13 -10.67
CA LEU A 59 6.69 -2.46 -11.81
C LEU A 59 5.95 -2.20 -13.12
N ARG A 60 4.71 -2.68 -13.25
CA ARG A 60 3.88 -2.45 -14.43
C ARG A 60 3.68 -0.97 -14.72
N ALA A 61 3.38 -0.17 -13.69
CA ALA A 61 3.24 1.28 -13.85
C ALA A 61 4.56 1.93 -14.32
N THR A 62 5.69 1.50 -13.77
CA THR A 62 7.04 2.01 -14.11
C THR A 62 7.41 1.69 -15.55
N PHE A 63 7.26 0.44 -15.97
CA PHE A 63 7.58 0.03 -17.34
C PHE A 63 6.57 0.57 -18.36
N ASN A 64 5.28 0.69 -18.01
CA ASN A 64 4.30 1.39 -18.85
C ASN A 64 4.69 2.86 -19.07
N PHE A 65 5.25 3.53 -18.07
CA PHE A 65 5.81 4.87 -18.27
C PHE A 65 6.98 4.82 -19.27
N GLY A 66 7.91 3.88 -19.12
CA GLY A 66 9.03 3.69 -20.06
C GLY A 66 8.58 3.49 -21.51
N VAL A 67 7.57 2.63 -21.73
CA VAL A 67 6.99 2.41 -23.07
C VAL A 67 6.34 3.67 -23.62
N ARG A 68 5.52 4.38 -22.83
CA ARG A 68 4.88 5.64 -23.27
C ARG A 68 5.89 6.72 -23.64
N GLN A 69 7.02 6.77 -22.94
CA GLN A 69 8.13 7.70 -23.21
C GLN A 69 9.07 7.18 -24.32
N LYS A 70 8.77 6.03 -24.95
CA LYS A 70 9.58 5.40 -25.98
C LYS A 70 11.03 5.09 -25.52
N LEU A 71 11.23 4.90 -24.21
CA LEU A 71 12.53 4.53 -23.63
C LEU A 71 12.84 3.04 -23.80
N ILE A 72 11.79 2.23 -23.91
CA ILE A 72 11.84 0.79 -24.15
C ILE A 72 10.71 0.41 -25.12
N PRO A 73 10.90 -0.63 -25.94
CA PRO A 73 9.91 -1.02 -26.95
C PRO A 73 8.73 -1.83 -26.37
N ASN A 74 8.93 -2.54 -25.25
CA ASN A 74 7.93 -3.41 -24.63
C ASN A 74 8.01 -3.38 -23.10
N ASN A 75 6.91 -3.74 -22.44
CA ASN A 75 6.87 -3.82 -20.98
C ASN A 75 7.13 -5.27 -20.53
N PRO A 76 8.19 -5.54 -19.72
CA PRO A 76 8.52 -6.89 -19.26
C PRO A 76 7.51 -7.48 -18.26
N THR A 77 6.50 -6.71 -17.84
CA THR A 77 5.40 -7.18 -16.97
C THR A 77 4.16 -7.59 -17.74
N ASP A 78 4.14 -7.44 -19.06
CA ASP A 78 3.03 -7.83 -19.91
C ASP A 78 2.81 -9.34 -19.84
N GLY A 79 1.54 -9.77 -19.83
CA GLY A 79 1.16 -11.18 -19.67
C GLY A 79 1.37 -11.77 -18.27
N ILE A 80 2.00 -11.07 -17.32
CA ILE A 80 2.13 -11.57 -15.94
C ILE A 80 0.82 -11.35 -15.19
N GLU A 81 0.15 -12.43 -14.78
CA GLU A 81 -1.06 -12.34 -13.97
C GLU A 81 -0.78 -12.05 -12.50
N PHE A 82 -1.79 -11.52 -11.81
CA PHE A 82 -1.71 -11.37 -10.36
C PHE A 82 -1.86 -12.73 -9.67
N PHE A 83 -1.13 -12.94 -8.59
CA PHE A 83 -1.34 -14.11 -7.73
C PHE A 83 -2.73 -14.06 -7.10
N PRO A 84 -3.39 -15.21 -6.89
CA PRO A 84 -4.67 -15.26 -6.20
C PRO A 84 -4.53 -14.74 -4.77
N VAL A 85 -5.51 -13.94 -4.33
CA VAL A 85 -5.59 -13.40 -2.97
C VAL A 85 -6.96 -13.72 -2.42
N GLU A 86 -7.01 -14.52 -1.36
CA GLU A 86 -8.23 -14.74 -0.60
C GLU A 86 -8.59 -13.47 0.17
N LYS A 87 -9.79 -12.97 -0.07
CA LYS A 87 -10.35 -11.86 0.71
C LYS A 87 -10.92 -12.44 1.99
N LYS A 88 -10.20 -12.28 3.10
CA LYS A 88 -10.76 -12.55 4.42
C LYS A 88 -11.74 -11.44 4.77
N VAL A 89 -12.99 -11.82 5.08
CA VAL A 89 -13.95 -10.90 5.69
C VAL A 89 -13.41 -10.55 7.07
N LYS A 90 -13.17 -9.27 7.32
CA LYS A 90 -12.79 -8.81 8.65
C LYS A 90 -14.02 -8.91 9.55
N TYR A 91 -13.81 -9.36 10.79
CA TYR A 91 -14.86 -9.30 11.81
C TYR A 91 -15.30 -7.84 11.99
N VAL A 92 -16.61 -7.63 12.03
CA VAL A 92 -17.22 -6.35 12.38
C VAL A 92 -17.71 -6.50 13.82
N PRO A 93 -17.12 -5.75 14.78
CA PRO A 93 -17.50 -5.87 16.19
C PRO A 93 -18.95 -5.41 16.41
N SER A 94 -19.61 -6.06 17.36
CA SER A 94 -20.91 -5.60 17.87
C SER A 94 -20.74 -4.35 18.73
N ALA A 95 -21.83 -3.63 19.00
CA ALA A 95 -21.80 -2.52 19.94
C ALA A 95 -21.31 -2.95 21.33
N GLU A 96 -21.73 -4.13 21.79
CA GLU A 96 -21.31 -4.69 23.08
C GLU A 96 -19.81 -4.99 23.13
N ASP A 97 -19.22 -5.49 22.04
CA ASP A 97 -17.77 -5.72 21.97
C ASP A 97 -17.00 -4.39 22.00
N LEU A 98 -17.53 -3.34 21.36
CA LEU A 98 -16.95 -2.00 21.44
C LEU A 98 -17.01 -1.44 22.85
N ASP A 99 -18.17 -1.56 23.54
CA ASP A 99 -18.34 -1.14 24.93
C ASP A 99 -17.32 -1.80 25.86
N LYS A 100 -17.11 -3.12 25.71
CA LYS A 100 -16.12 -3.88 26.48
C LYS A 100 -14.69 -3.39 26.24
N VAL A 101 -14.33 -3.13 24.97
CA VAL A 101 -12.98 -2.64 24.62
C VAL A 101 -12.73 -1.26 25.22
N ILE A 102 -13.72 -0.37 25.16
CA ILE A 102 -13.63 0.96 25.77
C ILE A 102 -13.47 0.82 27.29
N ALA A 103 -14.33 0.05 27.96
CA ALA A 103 -14.30 -0.10 29.41
C ALA A 103 -12.97 -0.66 29.96
N CYS A 104 -12.23 -1.44 29.16
CA CYS A 104 -10.93 -1.99 29.55
C CYS A 104 -9.74 -1.05 29.28
N ALA A 105 -9.94 0.07 28.58
CA ALA A 105 -8.88 1.02 28.27
C ALA A 105 -8.59 1.97 29.45
N ASP A 106 -7.40 2.56 29.48
CA ASP A 106 -7.08 3.65 30.40
C ASP A 106 -7.90 4.92 30.06
N PRO A 107 -8.08 5.86 31.02
CA PRO A 107 -8.97 7.01 30.85
C PRO A 107 -8.72 7.82 29.56
N ASP A 108 -7.47 8.12 29.23
CA ASP A 108 -7.14 8.93 28.03
C ASP A 108 -7.50 8.16 26.75
N THR A 109 -7.25 6.84 26.73
CA THR A 109 -7.63 5.98 25.61
C THR A 109 -9.15 5.82 25.50
N GLN A 110 -9.90 5.84 26.60
CA GLN A 110 -11.36 5.77 26.57
C GLN A 110 -11.96 6.95 25.80
N ASP A 111 -11.55 8.18 26.12
CA ASP A 111 -12.03 9.39 25.42
C ASP A 111 -11.72 9.31 23.92
N TYR A 112 -10.51 8.89 23.57
CA TYR A 112 -10.12 8.70 22.17
C TYR A 112 -11.00 7.66 21.44
N LEU A 113 -11.29 6.52 22.06
CA LEU A 113 -12.14 5.49 21.48
C LEU A 113 -13.61 5.92 21.37
N TRP A 114 -14.12 6.69 22.33
CA TRP A 114 -15.44 7.29 22.27
C TRP A 114 -15.57 8.26 21.10
N VAL A 115 -14.58 9.14 20.91
CA VAL A 115 -14.58 10.06 19.77
C VAL A 115 -14.61 9.30 18.45
N ILE A 116 -13.82 8.24 18.28
CA ILE A 116 -13.85 7.41 17.07
C ILE A 116 -15.23 6.79 16.86
N ARG A 117 -15.84 6.25 17.92
CA ARG A 117 -17.14 5.57 17.83
C ARG A 117 -18.26 6.52 17.43
N GLU A 118 -18.36 7.66 18.10
CA GLU A 118 -19.49 8.58 17.94
C GLU A 118 -19.39 9.43 16.67
N THR A 119 -18.17 9.73 16.22
CA THR A 119 -17.96 10.52 14.99
C THR A 119 -17.79 9.65 13.74
N MET A 120 -17.49 8.36 13.91
CA MET A 120 -17.04 7.46 12.83
C MET A 120 -15.84 8.01 12.02
N GLY A 121 -15.08 8.95 12.60
CA GLY A 121 -13.94 9.58 11.95
C GLY A 121 -12.81 8.59 11.72
N ARG A 122 -12.01 8.80 10.67
CA ARG A 122 -10.81 7.97 10.50
C ARG A 122 -9.85 8.28 11.64
N VAL A 123 -9.18 7.26 12.17
CA VAL A 123 -8.12 7.39 13.20
C VAL A 123 -7.19 8.58 12.93
N SER A 124 -6.71 8.74 11.69
CA SER A 124 -5.81 9.84 11.36
C SER A 124 -6.44 11.23 11.41
N GLU A 125 -7.76 11.34 11.19
CA GLU A 125 -8.52 12.59 11.29
C GLU A 125 -8.71 12.92 12.77
N ILE A 126 -9.10 11.95 13.59
CA ILE A 126 -9.22 12.12 15.05
C ILE A 126 -7.89 12.54 15.68
N ASN A 127 -6.78 11.93 15.27
CA ASN A 127 -5.44 12.30 15.76
C ASN A 127 -5.00 13.72 15.37
N ARG A 128 -5.70 14.40 14.45
CA ARG A 128 -5.44 15.78 14.06
C ARG A 128 -6.50 16.76 14.58
N LEU A 129 -7.51 16.27 15.30
CA LEU A 129 -8.57 17.10 15.84
C LEU A 129 -7.99 18.06 16.88
N THR A 130 -8.39 19.32 16.79
CA THR A 130 -8.03 20.38 17.74
C THR A 130 -9.30 21.02 18.29
N TRP A 131 -9.18 21.77 19.38
CA TRP A 131 -10.33 22.50 19.94
C TRP A 131 -10.86 23.59 18.99
N ASP A 132 -10.06 24.08 18.06
CA ASP A 132 -10.50 25.03 17.02
C ASP A 132 -11.48 24.40 16.01
N ASP A 133 -11.58 23.06 15.98
CA ASP A 133 -12.49 22.31 15.11
C ASP A 133 -13.87 22.05 15.78
N VAL A 134 -14.10 22.54 17.01
CA VAL A 134 -15.31 22.31 17.80
C VAL A 134 -15.94 23.65 18.18
N ASP A 135 -17.14 23.91 17.67
CA ASP A 135 -17.95 25.12 17.95
C ASP A 135 -18.69 25.08 19.30
#